data_AF-A0AAW1RFA2-F1
#
_entry.id   AF-A0AAW1RFA2-F1
#
_cell.length_a   1.000
_cell.length_b   1.000
_cell.length_c   1.000
_cell.angle_alpha   90.00
_cell.angle_beta   90.00
_cell.angle_gamma   90.00
#
_symmetry.space_group_name_H-M   'P 1'
#
loop_
_entity.id
_entity.type
_entity.pdbx_description
1 polymer ?
#
loop_
_entity_poly.entity_id
_entity_poly.type
_entity_poly.pdbx_seq_one_letter_code
_entity_poly.pdbx_strand_id
1 'polypeptide(L)'
;MIGVFGVLYALPAYLAFTNSHPMSPGVAVAAMILCFNGSGLNIGADFYKSAQKQLGVKKVSTHIYDGRLGPYPNHVGDWMRYSAFALASGNVLAWIVPAIVVAVNFQTYRERAQKNSK
;
A
#
# COMPACT_ATOMS: atom_id res chain seq x y z
N MET A 1 -14.85 -2.80 14.63
CA MET A 1 -13.50 -2.46 14.14
C MET A 1 -13.48 -2.16 12.63
N ILE A 2 -14.16 -2.94 11.77
CA ILE A 2 -14.24 -2.70 10.30
C ILE A 2 -14.76 -1.29 9.94
N GLY A 3 -15.74 -0.76 10.68
CA GLY A 3 -16.31 0.57 10.40
C GLY A 3 -15.35 1.75 10.59
N VAL A 4 -14.47 1.71 11.60
CA VAL A 4 -13.50 2.80 11.87
C VAL A 4 -12.44 2.85 10.77
N PHE A 5 -11.97 1.68 10.32
CA PHE A 5 -11.05 1.61 9.18
C PHE A 5 -11.72 2.09 7.90
N GLY A 6 -12.98 1.72 7.64
CA GLY A 6 -13.73 2.20 6.47
C GLY A 6 -13.82 3.73 6.40
N VAL A 7 -14.15 4.39 7.52
CA VAL A 7 -14.20 5.86 7.62
C VAL A 7 -12.83 6.49 7.36
N LEU A 8 -11.77 5.95 7.98
CA LEU A 8 -10.40 6.44 7.80
C LEU A 8 -9.95 6.29 6.34
N TYR A 9 -10.23 5.16 5.70
CA TYR A 9 -9.86 4.91 4.30
C TYR A 9 -10.68 5.74 3.30
N ALA A 10 -11.87 6.22 3.68
CA ALA A 10 -12.67 7.13 2.88
C ALA A 10 -12.19 8.60 2.97
N LEU A 11 -11.36 8.94 3.96
CA LEU A 11 -10.90 10.31 4.20
C LEU A 11 -10.28 10.98 2.95
N PRO A 12 -9.37 10.36 2.18
CA PRO A 12 -8.79 11.01 1.00
C PRO A 12 -9.84 11.32 -0.06
N ALA A 13 -10.83 10.44 -0.24
CA ALA A 13 -11.92 10.63 -1.20
C ALA A 13 -12.86 11.76 -0.76
N TYR A 14 -13.22 11.81 0.52
CA TYR A 14 -14.00 12.91 1.09
C TYR A 14 -13.27 14.24 0.92
N LEU A 15 -11.98 14.30 1.28
CA LEU A 15 -11.17 15.51 1.14
C LEU A 15 -11.06 15.96 -0.32
N ALA A 16 -10.88 15.03 -1.26
CA ALA A 16 -10.88 15.32 -2.69
C ALA A 16 -12.21 15.95 -3.14
N PHE A 17 -13.34 15.39 -2.70
CA PHE A 17 -14.67 15.87 -3.05
C PHE A 17 -14.96 17.27 -2.51
N THR A 18 -14.46 17.58 -1.32
CA THR A 18 -14.62 18.90 -0.70
C THR A 18 -13.56 19.92 -1.11
N ASN A 19 -12.55 19.51 -1.88
CA ASN A 19 -11.47 20.39 -2.30
C ASN A 19 -11.93 21.30 -3.44
N SER A 20 -12.00 22.60 -3.19
CA SER A 20 -12.36 23.60 -4.21
C SER A 20 -11.25 23.86 -5.22
N HIS A 21 -10.02 23.40 -4.95
CA HIS A 21 -8.90 23.56 -5.87
C HIS A 21 -8.91 22.44 -6.91
N PRO A 22 -9.01 22.78 -8.22
CA PRO A 22 -8.98 21.77 -9.26
C PRO A 22 -7.63 21.05 -9.26
N MET A 23 -7.69 19.73 -9.44
CA MET A 23 -6.49 18.91 -9.56
C MET A 23 -5.72 19.29 -10.82
N SER A 24 -4.42 19.52 -10.69
CA SER A 24 -3.58 19.77 -11.86
C SER A 24 -3.39 18.49 -12.67
N PRO A 25 -3.27 18.57 -14.01
CA PRO A 25 -3.02 17.39 -14.84
C PRO A 25 -1.77 16.60 -14.42
N GLY A 26 -0.72 17.29 -13.98
CA GLY A 26 0.51 16.65 -13.51
C GLY A 26 0.29 15.82 -12.24
N VAL A 27 -0.51 16.32 -11.29
CA VAL A 27 -0.90 15.58 -10.09
C VAL A 27 -1.75 14.36 -10.44
N ALA A 28 -2.70 14.52 -11.37
CA ALA A 28 -3.52 13.40 -11.85
C ALA A 28 -2.66 12.28 -12.47
N VAL A 29 -1.72 12.62 -13.35
CA VAL A 29 -0.80 11.66 -13.96
C VAL A 29 0.06 10.96 -12.92
N ALA A 30 0.66 11.70 -11.97
CA ALA A 30 1.46 11.11 -10.91
C ALA A 30 0.63 10.16 -10.02
N ALA A 31 -0.60 10.55 -9.65
CA ALA A 31 -1.50 9.72 -8.87
C ALA A 31 -1.90 8.44 -9.64
N MET A 32 -2.18 8.53 -10.94
CA MET A 32 -2.48 7.35 -11.77
C MET A 32 -1.30 6.39 -11.84
N ILE A 33 -0.08 6.89 -12.07
CA ILE A 33 1.14 6.06 -12.11
C ILE A 33 1.32 5.32 -10.79
N LEU A 34 1.20 6.03 -9.66
CA LEU A 34 1.31 5.43 -8.33
C LEU A 34 0.22 4.39 -8.08
N CYS A 35 -1.03 4.70 -8.40
CA CYS A 35 -2.16 3.81 -8.17
C CYS A 35 -2.06 2.52 -8.99
N PHE A 36 -1.74 2.65 -10.29
CA PHE A 36 -1.66 1.51 -11.20
C PHE A 36 -0.50 0.59 -10.86
N ASN A 37 0.71 1.15 -10.71
CA ASN A 37 1.89 0.35 -10.36
C ASN A 37 1.80 -0.22 -8.95
N GLY A 38 1.26 0.55 -7.99
CA GLY A 38 1.05 0.08 -6.62
C GLY A 38 0.07 -1.09 -6.55
N SER A 39 -1.04 -1.01 -7.29
CA SER A 39 -2.02 -2.10 -7.37
C SER A 39 -1.46 -3.34 -8.06
N GLY A 40 -0.75 -3.16 -9.18
CA GLY A 40 -0.08 -4.26 -9.87
C GLY A 40 0.93 -4.97 -8.99
N LEU A 41 1.77 -4.22 -8.26
CA LEU A 41 2.76 -4.78 -7.35
C LEU A 41 2.10 -5.50 -6.17
N ASN A 42 1.09 -4.90 -5.55
CA ASN A 42 0.37 -5.48 -4.41
C ASN A 42 -0.31 -6.80 -4.78
N ILE A 43 -1.14 -6.78 -5.83
CA ILE A 43 -1.87 -7.96 -6.32
C ILE A 43 -0.91 -9.03 -6.82
N GLY A 44 0.10 -8.63 -7.61
CA GLY A 44 1.09 -9.56 -8.16
C GLY A 44 1.89 -10.27 -7.07
N ALA A 45 2.29 -9.55 -6.03
CA ALA A 45 2.96 -10.14 -4.87
C ALA A 45 2.04 -11.14 -4.15
N ASP A 46 0.82 -10.76 -3.80
CA ASP A 46 -0.10 -11.63 -3.08
C ASP A 46 -0.51 -12.87 -3.90
N PHE A 47 -0.70 -12.71 -5.20
CA PHE A 47 -0.94 -13.83 -6.12
C PHE A 47 0.26 -14.80 -6.12
N TYR A 48 1.48 -14.29 -6.29
CA TYR A 48 2.69 -15.11 -6.32
C TYR A 48 2.88 -15.87 -5.00
N LYS A 49 2.67 -15.18 -3.87
CA LYS A 49 2.74 -15.79 -2.54
C LYS A 49 1.70 -16.89 -2.36
N SER A 50 0.48 -16.66 -2.83
CA SER A 50 -0.61 -17.64 -2.74
C SER A 50 -0.34 -18.86 -3.60
N ALA A 51 0.12 -18.67 -4.84
CA ALA A 51 0.51 -19.74 -5.75
C ALA A 51 1.64 -20.61 -5.16
N GLN A 52 2.70 -20.00 -4.64
CA GLN A 52 3.80 -20.72 -3.99
C GLN A 52 3.35 -21.53 -2.78
N LYS A 53 2.45 -20.96 -1.96
CA LYS A 53 1.86 -21.67 -0.82
C LYS A 53 1.06 -22.90 -1.26
N GLN A 54 0.31 -22.81 -2.36
CA GLN A 54 -0.43 -23.96 -2.92
C GLN A 54 0.51 -25.05 -3.45
N LEU A 55 1.70 -24.68 -3.92
CA LEU A 55 2.75 -25.61 -4.35
C LEU A 55 3.56 -26.21 -3.18
N GLY A 56 3.17 -25.93 -1.93
CA GLY A 56 3.86 -26.47 -0.74
C GLY A 56 5.19 -25.78 -0.40
N VAL A 57 5.53 -24.68 -1.09
CA VAL A 57 6.76 -23.93 -0.82
C VAL A 57 6.61 -23.14 0.48
N LYS A 58 7.48 -23.42 1.46
CA LYS A 58 7.38 -22.86 2.82
C LYS A 58 7.91 -21.42 2.92
N LYS A 59 8.83 -21.01 2.05
CA LYS A 59 9.41 -19.66 2.04
C LYS A 59 9.56 -19.17 0.60
N VAL A 60 8.92 -18.04 0.30
CA VAL A 60 9.03 -17.39 -1.01
C VAL A 60 10.32 -16.56 -1.02
N SER A 61 11.31 -16.98 -1.80
CA SER A 61 12.64 -16.34 -1.91
C SER A 61 12.98 -15.98 -3.36
N THR A 62 12.07 -15.27 -4.04
CA THR A 62 12.34 -14.75 -5.39
C THR A 62 12.96 -13.36 -5.35
N HIS A 63 13.55 -12.92 -6.46
CA HIS A 63 14.17 -11.59 -6.59
C HIS A 63 13.24 -10.40 -6.24
N ILE A 64 11.91 -10.56 -6.31
CA ILE A 64 10.94 -9.54 -5.88
C ILE A 64 10.86 -9.45 -4.35
N TYR A 65 11.11 -10.57 -3.65
CA TYR A 65 11.07 -10.72 -2.19
C TYR A 65 12.46 -10.64 -1.53
N ASP A 66 13.54 -11.00 -2.23
CA ASP A 66 14.93 -10.92 -1.74
C ASP A 66 15.74 -9.77 -2.38
N GLY A 67 15.09 -8.92 -3.18
CA GLY A 67 15.74 -7.81 -3.91
C GLY A 67 15.47 -6.42 -3.33
N ARG A 68 15.50 -5.39 -4.21
CA ARG A 68 15.45 -3.95 -3.88
C ARG A 68 14.17 -3.48 -3.14
N LEU A 69 13.10 -4.26 -3.17
CA LEU A 69 11.81 -3.94 -2.53
C LEU A 69 11.64 -4.56 -1.14
N GLY A 70 12.61 -5.39 -0.73
CA GLY A 70 12.58 -6.10 0.55
C GLY A 70 11.57 -7.25 0.60
N PRO A 71 11.41 -7.88 1.78
CA PRO A 71 10.66 -9.14 1.95
C PRO A 71 9.15 -9.03 1.80
N TYR A 72 8.60 -7.83 1.62
CA TYR A 72 7.16 -7.58 1.53
C TYR A 72 6.84 -6.59 0.40
N PRO A 73 7.02 -7.00 -0.87
CA PRO A 73 6.73 -6.16 -2.03
C PRO A 73 5.25 -5.70 -2.06
N ASN A 74 4.34 -6.48 -1.48
CA ASN A 74 2.94 -6.08 -1.34
C ASN A 74 2.75 -4.83 -0.47
N HIS A 75 3.58 -4.65 0.57
CA HIS A 75 3.56 -3.44 1.42
C HIS A 75 3.99 -2.21 0.62
N VAL A 76 5.01 -2.33 -0.24
CA VAL A 76 5.42 -1.23 -1.12
C VAL A 76 4.28 -0.85 -2.08
N GLY A 77 3.57 -1.85 -2.62
CA GLY A 77 2.40 -1.61 -3.44
C GLY A 77 1.28 -0.86 -2.72
N ASP A 78 1.03 -1.19 -1.44
CA ASP A 78 0.08 -0.44 -0.61
C ASP A 78 0.53 1.00 -0.41
N TRP A 79 1.81 1.24 -0.07
CA TRP A 79 2.33 2.60 0.12
C TRP A 79 2.14 3.47 -1.11
N MET A 80 2.37 2.93 -2.30
CA MET A 80 2.12 3.62 -3.56
C MET A 80 0.64 3.94 -3.75
N ARG A 81 -0.26 2.98 -3.52
CA ARG A 81 -1.72 3.18 -3.65
C ARG A 81 -2.25 4.25 -2.71
N TYR A 82 -1.94 4.16 -1.42
CA TYR A 82 -2.46 5.11 -0.45
C TYR A 82 -1.81 6.49 -0.59
N SER A 83 -0.56 6.57 -1.06
CA SER A 83 0.05 7.84 -1.46
C SER A 83 -0.62 8.44 -2.70
N ALA A 84 -1.05 7.61 -3.66
CA ALA A 84 -1.81 8.08 -4.81
C ALA A 84 -3.13 8.75 -4.39
N PHE A 85 -3.86 8.15 -3.45
CA PHE A 85 -5.10 8.72 -2.93
C PHE A 85 -4.85 10.02 -2.16
N ALA A 86 -3.82 10.06 -1.32
CA ALA A 86 -3.44 11.29 -0.61
C ALA A 86 -3.06 12.41 -1.59
N LEU A 87 -2.25 12.09 -2.61
CA LEU A 87 -1.84 13.03 -3.65
C LEU A 87 -3.04 13.54 -4.46
N ALA A 88 -3.91 12.63 -4.89
CA ALA A 88 -5.14 12.95 -5.63
C ALA A 88 -6.15 13.77 -4.79
N SER A 89 -6.09 13.72 -3.47
CA SER A 89 -6.97 14.56 -2.65
C SER A 89 -6.61 16.04 -2.69
N GLY A 90 -5.36 16.38 -3.05
CA GLY A 90 -4.83 17.74 -2.96
C GLY A 90 -4.83 18.32 -1.54
N ASN A 91 -4.99 17.49 -0.50
CA ASN A 91 -5.11 17.92 0.89
C ASN A 91 -4.05 17.23 1.76
N VAL A 92 -3.33 18.02 2.56
CA VAL A 92 -2.26 17.52 3.43
C VAL A 92 -2.75 16.50 4.47
N LEU A 93 -4.00 16.62 4.93
CA LEU A 93 -4.58 15.70 5.92
C LEU A 93 -4.78 14.28 5.38
N ALA A 94 -4.91 14.12 4.07
CA ALA A 94 -5.06 12.79 3.47
C ALA A 94 -3.80 11.92 3.63
N TRP A 95 -2.63 12.52 3.89
CA TRP A 95 -1.37 11.80 4.13
C TRP A 95 -1.34 11.02 5.45
N ILE A 96 -2.30 11.27 6.36
CA ILE A 96 -2.48 10.46 7.56
C ILE A 96 -2.74 8.98 7.19
N VAL A 97 -3.48 8.74 6.10
CA VAL A 97 -3.81 7.37 5.67
C VAL A 97 -2.57 6.56 5.25
N PRO A 98 -1.74 7.00 4.28
CA PRO A 98 -0.52 6.27 3.95
C PRO A 98 0.45 6.18 5.15
N ALA A 99 0.50 7.17 6.04
CA ALA A 99 1.32 7.08 7.26
C ALA A 99 0.87 5.95 8.20
N ILE A 100 -0.43 5.80 8.40
CA ILE A 100 -1.00 4.69 9.19
C ILE A 100 -0.72 3.35 8.53
N VAL A 101 -0.88 3.26 7.20
CA VAL A 101 -0.58 2.05 6.43
C VAL A 101 0.88 1.65 6.65
N VAL A 102 1.82 2.57 6.45
CA VAL A 102 3.26 2.34 6.72
C VAL A 102 3.50 1.82 8.14
N ALA A 103 2.88 2.45 9.15
CA ALA A 103 3.02 2.03 10.54
C ALA A 103 2.52 0.59 10.78
N VAL A 104 1.34 0.24 10.24
CA VAL A 104 0.77 -1.11 10.33
C VAL A 104 1.62 -2.14 9.60
N ASN A 105 2.11 -1.82 8.39
CA ASN A 105 3.00 -2.68 7.62
C ASN A 105 4.33 -2.91 8.37
N PHE A 106 4.85 -1.89 9.06
CA PHE A 106 6.07 -2.01 9.87
C PHE A 106 5.87 -2.84 11.14
N GLN A 107 4.74 -2.68 11.83
CA GLN A 107 4.37 -3.55 12.95
C GLN A 107 4.29 -5.02 12.50
N THR A 108 3.62 -5.28 11.39
CA THR A 108 3.52 -6.62 10.78
C THR A 108 4.90 -7.20 10.45
N TYR A 109 5.82 -6.38 9.95
CA TYR A 109 7.21 -6.79 9.70
C TYR A 109 7.89 -7.26 10.99
N ARG A 110 7.81 -6.46 12.06
CA ARG A 110 8.45 -6.76 13.35
C ARG A 110 7.91 -8.04 13.97
N GLU A 111 6.59 -8.23 13.95
CA GLU A 111 5.95 -9.45 14.48
C GLU A 111 6.42 -10.70 13.75
N ARG A 112 6.53 -10.64 12.42
CA ARG A 112 7.03 -11.77 11.61
C ARG A 112 8.52 -12.03 11.82
N ALA A 113 9.32 -10.97 11.96
CA ALA A 113 10.74 -11.11 12.27
C ALA A 113 10.96 -11.80 13.63
N GLN A 114 10.19 -11.43 14.65
CA GLN A 114 10.23 -12.08 15.96
C GLN A 114 9.80 -13.54 15.91
N LYS A 115 8.75 -13.87 15.14
CA LYS A 115 8.27 -15.24 14.98
C LYS A 115 9.29 -16.16 14.31
N ASN A 116 10.07 -15.65 13.35
CA ASN A 116 11.09 -16.43 12.65
C ASN A 116 12.40 -16.59 13.44
N SER A 117 12.56 -15.88 14.56
CA SER A 117 13.71 -15.98 15.46
C SER A 117 13.50 -16.94 16.64
N LYS A 118 12.29 -17.51 16.76
CA LYS A 118 11.91 -18.54 17.74
C LYS A 118 11.74 -19.86 17.02
#